data_AF-A0A316X6E1-F1
#
_entry.id   AF-A0A316X6E1-F1
#
_cell.length_a   1.000
_cell.length_b   1.000
_cell.length_c   1.000
_cell.angle_alpha   90.00
_cell.angle_beta   90.00
_cell.angle_gamma   90.00
#
_symmetry.space_group_name_H-M   'P 1'
#
loop_
_entity.id
_entity.type
_entity.pdbx_description
1 polymer ?
#
loop_
_entity_poly.entity_id
_entity_poly.type
_entity_poly.pdbx_seq_one_letter_code
_entity_poly.pdbx_strand_id
1 'polypeptide(L)'
;MKPLKALSDLLPIPSYTVIILCFFFPFFLIKCGDTTLMSIKGTDLVTGVSQKTMNERMKESLKKSSPFGSAFGNNENQKSSDSDSEYSPMGSTNNKKDNENIAPNPFIIIAFLVAVAGIIVQLMKSIRKKYVYHIVFSLIGLASFLIFYITFQSKMEGLGNNKVGMGLGSGVTISYGFGTAFYVCGILFFLMLLFYGTYSYFLKNDPEAIYGSSKQNTES
;
A
#
# COMPACT_ATOMS: atom_id res chain seq x y z
N MET A 1 -34.73 -13.42 2.81
CA MET A 1 -33.74 -13.10 1.76
C MET A 1 -32.76 -14.24 1.69
N LYS A 2 -32.36 -14.69 0.48
CA LYS A 2 -31.36 -15.75 0.36
C LYS A 2 -30.00 -15.29 0.91
N PRO A 3 -29.21 -16.18 1.53
CA PRO A 3 -27.95 -15.81 2.20
C PRO A 3 -26.95 -15.13 1.25
N LEU A 4 -26.92 -15.53 -0.03
CA LEU A 4 -26.02 -14.97 -1.04
C LEU A 4 -26.25 -13.47 -1.28
N LYS A 5 -27.51 -13.02 -1.31
CA LYS A 5 -27.84 -11.61 -1.53
C LYS A 5 -27.46 -10.76 -0.31
N ALA A 6 -27.78 -11.24 0.90
CA ALA A 6 -27.40 -10.57 2.14
C ALA A 6 -25.87 -10.45 2.28
N LEU A 7 -25.13 -11.50 1.92
CA LEU A 7 -23.67 -11.49 1.94
C LEU A 7 -23.11 -10.50 0.91
N SER A 8 -23.67 -10.46 -0.30
CA SER A 8 -23.30 -9.49 -1.34
C SER A 8 -23.58 -8.03 -0.94
N ASP A 9 -24.58 -7.78 -0.10
CA ASP A 9 -24.87 -6.42 0.37
C ASP A 9 -24.03 -6.02 1.59
N LEU A 10 -23.55 -6.99 2.38
CA LEU A 10 -22.76 -6.74 3.58
C LEU A 10 -21.25 -6.72 3.32
N LEU A 11 -20.73 -7.62 2.47
CA LEU A 11 -19.29 -7.86 2.28
C LEU A 11 -18.46 -6.64 1.82
N PRO A 12 -18.94 -5.73 0.95
CA PRO A 12 -18.13 -4.60 0.48
C PRO A 12 -17.68 -3.65 1.57
N ILE A 13 -18.59 -3.30 2.48
CA ILE A 13 -18.34 -2.29 3.51
C ILE A 13 -17.13 -2.69 4.37
N PRO A 14 -17.12 -3.84 5.09
CA PRO A 14 -15.99 -4.23 5.90
C PRO A 14 -14.73 -4.46 5.05
N SER A 15 -14.86 -5.01 3.83
CA SER A 15 -13.69 -5.28 2.99
C SER A 15 -12.98 -3.99 2.57
N TYR A 16 -13.69 -3.00 2.02
CA TYR A 16 -13.11 -1.72 1.65
C TYR A 16 -12.68 -0.89 2.86
N THR A 17 -13.37 -0.99 3.99
CA THR A 17 -12.93 -0.35 5.24
C THR A 17 -11.59 -0.92 5.70
N VAL A 18 -11.41 -2.24 5.69
CA VAL A 18 -10.12 -2.87 6.05
C VAL A 18 -9.03 -2.47 5.06
N ILE A 19 -9.33 -2.41 3.76
CA ILE A 19 -8.38 -1.91 2.75
C ILE A 19 -7.94 -0.48 3.10
N ILE A 20 -8.87 0.44 3.35
CA ILE A 20 -8.55 1.83 3.71
C ILE A 20 -7.71 1.89 5.00
N LEU A 21 -8.06 1.10 6.01
CA LEU A 21 -7.29 1.03 7.25
C LEU A 21 -5.85 0.55 7.00
N CYS A 22 -5.66 -0.42 6.11
CA CYS A 22 -4.33 -0.92 5.75
C CYS A 22 -3.43 0.18 5.17
N PHE A 23 -3.94 1.24 4.54
CA PHE A 23 -3.10 2.35 4.07
C PHE A 23 -2.40 3.10 5.21
N PHE A 24 -2.93 3.09 6.43
CA PHE A 24 -2.28 3.71 7.58
C PHE A 24 -1.14 2.86 8.17
N PHE A 25 -1.00 1.62 7.70
CA PHE A 25 0.04 0.66 8.10
C PHE A 25 1.21 0.65 7.11
N PRO A 26 2.36 0.09 7.50
CA PRO A 26 3.53 -0.02 6.63
C PRO A 26 3.22 -0.84 5.37
N PHE A 27 3.37 -0.22 4.21
CA PHE A 27 3.35 -0.92 2.92
C PHE A 27 4.76 -1.31 2.48
N PHE A 28 5.75 -0.56 2.91
CA PHE A 28 7.14 -0.78 2.52
C PHE A 28 8.07 -0.68 3.73
N LEU A 29 9.06 -1.57 3.77
CA LEU A 29 10.02 -1.73 4.85
C LEU A 29 11.43 -1.78 4.26
N ILE A 30 12.31 -0.93 4.80
CA ILE A 30 13.74 -0.98 4.56
C ILE A 30 14.38 -1.63 5.78
N LYS A 31 15.00 -2.78 5.59
CA LYS A 31 15.68 -3.56 6.63
C LYS A 31 17.18 -3.56 6.42
N CYS A 32 17.90 -3.61 7.52
CA CYS A 32 19.35 -3.70 7.59
C CYS A 32 19.67 -4.77 8.63
N GLY A 33 20.09 -5.95 8.14
CA GLY A 33 20.09 -7.17 8.94
C GLY A 33 18.69 -7.46 9.52
N ASP A 34 18.60 -7.62 10.84
CA ASP A 34 17.34 -7.90 11.54
C ASP A 34 16.56 -6.64 11.95
N THR A 35 17.10 -5.45 11.72
CA THR A 35 16.49 -4.19 12.15
C THR A 35 15.76 -3.50 11.00
N THR A 36 14.56 -2.98 11.28
CA THR A 36 13.82 -2.15 10.31
C THR A 36 14.30 -0.72 10.47
N LEU A 37 15.05 -0.22 9.48
CA LEU A 37 15.60 1.14 9.50
C LEU A 37 14.55 2.18 9.12
N MET A 38 13.63 1.82 8.23
CA MET A 38 12.62 2.73 7.75
C MET A 38 11.37 1.97 7.34
N SER A 39 10.22 2.59 7.62
CA SER A 39 8.91 2.06 7.29
C SER A 39 8.11 3.17 6.61
N ILE A 40 7.61 2.90 5.40
CA ILE A 40 6.77 3.83 4.64
C ILE A 40 5.34 3.32 4.67
N LYS A 41 4.41 4.16 5.12
CA LYS A 41 2.99 3.85 5.17
C LYS A 41 2.35 3.93 3.78
N GLY A 42 1.20 3.29 3.61
CA GLY A 42 0.40 3.48 2.40
C GLY A 42 -0.02 4.94 2.19
N THR A 43 -0.40 5.66 3.25
CA THR A 43 -0.77 7.09 3.19
C THR A 43 0.40 7.97 2.80
N ASP A 44 1.60 7.65 3.26
CA ASP A 44 2.84 8.34 2.89
C ASP A 44 3.10 8.21 1.38
N LEU A 45 2.77 7.07 0.78
CA LEU A 45 2.83 6.85 -0.67
C LEU A 45 1.71 7.58 -1.43
N VAL A 46 0.59 7.90 -0.78
CA VAL A 46 -0.53 8.66 -1.37
C VAL A 46 -0.24 10.17 -1.37
N THR A 47 0.26 10.72 -0.25
CA THR A 47 0.48 12.16 -0.11
C THR A 47 1.88 12.60 -0.56
N GLY A 48 2.80 11.65 -0.70
CA GLY A 48 4.23 11.92 -0.75
C GLY A 48 4.77 12.27 0.63
N VAL A 49 6.09 12.10 0.81
CA VAL A 49 6.78 12.42 2.07
C VAL A 49 7.95 13.34 1.80
N SER A 50 8.08 14.38 2.63
CA SER A 50 9.21 15.30 2.60
C SER A 50 10.47 14.69 3.23
N GLN A 51 11.63 15.04 2.68
CA GLN A 51 12.92 14.54 3.16
C GLN A 51 13.16 14.80 4.66
N LYS A 52 12.73 15.96 5.19
CA LYS A 52 12.85 16.29 6.63
C LYS A 52 12.13 15.27 7.51
N THR A 53 10.93 14.88 7.11
CA THR A 53 10.12 13.89 7.85
C THR A 53 10.75 12.50 7.79
N MET A 54 11.39 12.16 6.66
CA MET A 54 12.12 10.89 6.54
C MET A 54 13.37 10.85 7.42
N ASN A 55 14.16 11.92 7.40
CA ASN A 55 15.40 12.00 8.18
C ASN A 55 15.12 11.91 9.68
N GLU A 56 14.09 12.62 10.17
CA GLU A 56 13.65 12.51 11.57
C GLU A 56 13.19 11.08 11.93
N ARG A 57 12.38 10.43 11.09
CA ARG A 57 11.92 9.04 11.35
C ARG A 57 13.06 8.03 11.31
N MET A 58 14.03 8.22 10.41
CA MET A 58 15.22 7.38 10.32
C MET A 58 16.12 7.58 11.54
N LYS A 59 16.34 8.83 11.96
CA LYS A 59 17.11 9.18 13.17
C LYS A 59 16.46 8.61 14.44
N GLU A 60 15.13 8.70 14.56
CA GLU A 60 14.37 8.14 15.68
C GLU A 60 14.46 6.60 15.70
N SER A 61 14.33 5.95 14.53
CA SER A 61 14.44 4.49 14.41
C SER A 61 15.85 4.00 14.74
N LEU A 62 16.88 4.71 14.30
CA LEU A 62 18.29 4.45 14.63
C LEU A 62 18.58 4.67 16.12
N LYS A 63 18.00 5.71 16.73
CA LYS A 63 18.11 5.96 18.17
C LYS A 63 17.50 4.83 18.99
N LYS A 64 16.41 4.22 18.50
CA LYS A 64 15.72 3.10 19.15
C LYS A 64 16.40 1.75 18.91
N SER A 65 17.08 1.55 17.78
CA SER A 65 17.73 0.29 17.42
C SER A 65 19.21 0.21 17.84
N SER A 66 19.87 1.34 18.13
CA SER A 66 21.27 1.38 18.56
C SER A 66 21.42 1.31 20.09
N PRO A 67 22.23 0.37 20.64
CA PRO A 67 22.61 0.33 22.06
C PRO A 67 23.32 1.61 22.56
N PHE A 68 23.78 2.48 21.64
CA PHE A 68 24.46 3.75 21.93
C PHE A 68 23.62 4.98 21.52
N GLY A 69 22.35 4.82 21.13
CA GLY A 69 21.51 5.90 20.61
C GLY A 69 21.26 7.06 21.60
N SER A 70 21.39 6.80 22.91
CA SER A 70 21.31 7.81 23.97
C SER A 70 22.57 8.69 24.08
N ALA A 71 23.71 8.29 23.53
CA ALA A 71 24.98 9.04 23.62
C ALA A 71 25.11 10.18 22.59
N PHE A 72 24.27 10.19 21.54
CA PHE A 72 24.21 11.27 20.54
C PHE A 72 23.20 12.38 20.90
N GLY A 73 22.66 12.36 22.12
CA GLY A 73 21.59 13.22 22.56
C GLY A 73 22.03 14.41 23.41
N ASN A 74 22.77 15.36 22.84
CA ASN A 74 22.56 16.78 23.12
C ASN A 74 23.49 17.64 22.25
N ASN A 75 22.89 18.51 21.43
CA ASN A 75 23.41 19.85 21.12
C ASN A 75 22.31 20.59 20.36
N GLU A 76 21.38 21.19 21.11
CA GLU A 76 20.79 22.44 20.68
C GLU A 76 21.91 23.49 20.68
N ASN A 77 22.05 24.21 19.56
CA ASN A 77 23.04 25.25 19.28
C ASN A 77 24.44 24.78 18.83
N GLN A 78 24.66 24.60 17.52
CA GLN A 78 25.86 25.20 16.91
C GLN A 78 25.73 25.45 15.41
N LYS A 79 25.97 26.71 15.07
CA LYS A 79 26.16 27.28 13.75
C LYS A 79 27.53 26.84 13.21
N SER A 80 27.54 26.26 12.00
CA SER A 80 28.67 26.13 11.06
C SER A 80 30.05 25.73 11.61
N SER A 81 30.50 24.52 11.33
CA SER A 81 31.93 24.20 11.13
C SER A 81 32.02 22.93 10.28
N ASP A 82 32.66 23.05 9.12
CA ASP A 82 32.94 21.96 8.19
C ASP A 82 33.74 20.83 8.86
N SER A 83 33.24 19.60 8.77
CA SER A 83 34.07 18.38 8.87
C SER A 83 33.33 17.25 8.17
N ASP A 84 33.85 16.89 7.00
CA ASP A 84 33.31 15.91 6.07
C ASP A 84 33.29 14.50 6.67
N SER A 85 32.08 13.99 6.95
CA SER A 85 31.75 12.57 6.83
C SER A 85 30.25 12.43 6.58
N GLU A 86 29.79 13.09 5.51
CA GLU A 86 28.43 12.98 5.00
C GLU A 86 28.26 11.62 4.33
N TYR A 87 27.78 10.63 5.08
CA TYR A 87 27.31 9.36 4.53
C TYR A 87 26.01 9.61 3.75
N SER A 88 26.15 10.06 2.50
CA SER A 88 25.09 10.12 1.49
C SER A 88 25.13 8.83 0.66
N PRO A 89 24.09 7.98 0.67
CA PRO A 89 24.05 6.77 -0.16
C PRO A 89 23.73 7.07 -1.63
N MET A 90 24.05 8.25 -2.16
CA MET A 90 23.84 8.62 -3.54
C MET A 90 25.02 9.45 -4.05
N GLY A 91 25.76 8.86 -4.98
CA GLY A 91 26.84 9.51 -5.69
C GLY A 91 26.33 10.71 -6.48
N SER A 92 26.89 11.87 -6.18
CA SER A 92 26.69 13.12 -6.89
C SER A 92 27.40 13.10 -8.25
N THR A 93 26.63 13.15 -9.33
CA THR A 93 27.09 13.70 -10.62
C THR A 93 26.28 14.96 -10.95
N ASN A 94 26.94 16.10 -10.74
CA ASN A 94 26.70 17.46 -11.20
C ASN A 94 25.50 17.71 -12.16
N ASN A 95 24.36 18.16 -11.61
CA ASN A 95 23.73 19.47 -11.88
C ASN A 95 22.27 19.48 -11.35
N LYS A 96 21.95 20.54 -10.59
CA LYS A 96 20.67 20.87 -9.90
C LYS A 96 20.44 20.17 -8.55
N LYS A 97 20.50 21.01 -7.50
CA LYS A 97 19.86 20.79 -6.19
C LYS A 97 18.35 20.69 -6.39
N ASP A 98 17.85 19.48 -6.62
CA ASP A 98 16.41 19.21 -6.53
C ASP A 98 16.14 18.37 -5.29
N ASN A 99 15.25 18.88 -4.46
CA ASN A 99 14.79 18.29 -3.21
C ASN A 99 14.10 16.96 -3.53
N GLU A 100 14.78 15.81 -3.38
CA GLU A 100 14.18 14.50 -3.62
C GLU A 100 13.17 14.15 -2.51
N ASN A 101 11.95 14.63 -2.69
CA ASN A 101 10.76 14.16 -1.97
C ASN A 101 10.36 12.80 -2.54
N ILE A 102 9.85 11.87 -1.71
CA ILE A 102 9.18 10.69 -2.25
C ILE A 102 7.93 11.19 -2.96
N ALA A 103 7.97 11.16 -4.28
CA ALA A 103 6.85 11.58 -5.11
C ALA A 103 5.63 10.69 -4.80
N PRO A 104 4.43 11.28 -4.71
CA PRO A 104 3.19 10.52 -4.58
C PRO A 104 3.10 9.45 -5.67
N ASN A 105 2.79 8.21 -5.29
CA ASN A 105 2.72 7.11 -6.24
C ASN A 105 1.32 7.03 -6.87
N PRO A 106 1.17 7.27 -8.19
CA PRO A 106 -0.14 7.34 -8.83
C PRO A 106 -0.93 6.04 -8.73
N PHE A 107 -0.27 4.88 -8.77
CA PHE A 107 -0.96 3.59 -8.67
C PHE A 107 -1.54 3.34 -7.28
N ILE A 108 -0.80 3.73 -6.23
CA ILE A 108 -1.28 3.63 -4.85
C ILE A 108 -2.42 4.62 -4.58
N ILE A 109 -2.34 5.83 -5.15
CA ILE A 109 -3.43 6.82 -5.10
C ILE A 109 -4.69 6.26 -5.77
N ILE A 110 -4.58 5.73 -6.98
CA ILE A 110 -5.72 5.13 -7.70
C ILE A 110 -6.34 4.02 -6.85
N ALA A 111 -5.53 3.13 -6.28
CA ALA A 111 -6.05 2.04 -5.46
C ALA A 111 -6.76 2.51 -4.19
N PHE A 112 -6.26 3.58 -3.55
CA PHE A 112 -6.93 4.22 -2.41
C PHE A 112 -8.29 4.83 -2.82
N LEU A 113 -8.31 5.63 -3.89
CA LEU A 113 -9.52 6.28 -4.38
C LEU A 113 -10.60 5.27 -4.78
N VAL A 114 -10.19 4.17 -5.39
CA VAL A 114 -11.09 3.09 -5.79
C VAL A 114 -11.70 2.38 -4.57
N ALA A 115 -10.94 2.19 -3.48
CA ALA A 115 -11.48 1.66 -2.23
C ALA A 115 -12.55 2.59 -1.63
N VAL A 116 -12.30 3.90 -1.63
CA VAL A 116 -13.27 4.92 -1.18
C VAL A 116 -14.52 4.91 -2.07
N ALA A 117 -14.34 4.89 -3.40
CA ALA A 117 -15.43 4.81 -4.36
C ALA A 117 -16.28 3.53 -4.18
N GLY A 118 -15.65 2.40 -3.83
CA GLY A 118 -16.33 1.15 -3.52
C GLY A 118 -17.31 1.28 -2.36
N ILE A 119 -16.94 1.97 -1.28
CA ILE A 119 -17.85 2.24 -0.15
C ILE A 119 -18.99 3.17 -0.60
N ILE A 120 -18.68 4.24 -1.33
CA ILE A 120 -19.68 5.20 -1.80
C ILE A 120 -20.74 4.49 -2.66
N VAL A 121 -20.32 3.69 -3.64
CA VAL A 121 -21.24 2.91 -4.49
C VAL A 121 -22.09 1.94 -3.67
N GLN A 122 -21.53 1.33 -2.63
CA GLN A 122 -22.29 0.43 -1.77
C GLN A 122 -23.38 1.19 -0.99
N LEU A 123 -23.09 2.39 -0.50
CA LEU A 123 -24.06 3.21 0.25
C LEU A 123 -25.15 3.83 -0.65
N MET A 124 -24.85 4.05 -1.94
CA MET A 124 -25.81 4.60 -2.88
C MET A 124 -26.97 3.64 -3.16
N LYS A 125 -28.20 4.02 -2.78
CA LYS A 125 -29.42 3.22 -3.04
C LYS A 125 -29.88 3.25 -4.50
N SER A 126 -29.46 4.24 -5.28
CA SER A 126 -29.89 4.44 -6.68
C SER A 126 -29.33 3.39 -7.66
N ILE A 127 -28.20 2.75 -7.32
CA ILE A 127 -27.49 1.85 -8.23
C ILE A 127 -28.10 0.44 -8.19
N ARG A 128 -28.73 0.02 -9.29
CA ARG A 128 -29.37 -1.30 -9.42
C ARG A 128 -28.39 -2.48 -9.54
N LYS A 129 -27.25 -2.29 -10.20
CA LYS A 129 -26.26 -3.37 -10.49
C LYS A 129 -24.92 -3.13 -9.76
N LYS A 130 -24.96 -2.99 -8.44
CA LYS A 130 -23.77 -2.68 -7.61
C LYS A 130 -22.62 -3.66 -7.81
N TYR A 131 -22.94 -4.95 -7.97
CA TYR A 131 -21.94 -6.00 -8.18
C TYR A 131 -21.00 -5.73 -9.37
N VAL A 132 -21.48 -5.12 -10.46
CA VAL A 132 -20.64 -4.79 -11.63
C VAL A 132 -19.57 -3.75 -11.26
N TYR A 133 -19.95 -2.73 -10.48
CA TYR A 133 -19.00 -1.72 -10.02
C TYR A 133 -17.96 -2.31 -9.08
N HIS A 134 -18.34 -3.24 -8.20
CA HIS A 134 -17.39 -3.92 -7.32
C HIS A 134 -16.39 -4.79 -8.09
N ILE A 135 -16.80 -5.44 -9.19
CA ILE A 135 -15.88 -6.15 -10.09
C ILE A 135 -14.88 -5.16 -10.70
N VAL A 136 -15.36 -4.06 -11.26
CA VAL A 136 -14.51 -3.04 -11.91
C VAL A 136 -13.52 -2.43 -10.92
N PHE A 137 -14.00 -2.02 -9.74
CA PHE A 137 -13.15 -1.46 -8.69
C PHE A 137 -12.14 -2.46 -8.16
N SER A 138 -12.54 -3.72 -7.95
CA SER A 138 -11.60 -4.73 -7.47
C SER A 138 -10.53 -5.05 -8.50
N LEU A 139 -10.89 -5.06 -9.79
CA LEU A 139 -9.95 -5.24 -10.89
C LEU A 139 -8.95 -4.08 -11.01
N ILE A 140 -9.43 -2.83 -11.00
CA ILE A 140 -8.57 -1.63 -11.09
C ILE A 140 -7.65 -1.54 -9.86
N GLY A 141 -8.19 -1.79 -8.66
CA GLY A 141 -7.42 -1.78 -7.41
C GLY A 141 -6.31 -2.84 -7.44
N LEU A 142 -6.66 -4.09 -7.79
CA LEU A 142 -5.70 -5.19 -7.87
C LEU A 142 -4.62 -4.93 -8.92
N ALA A 143 -5.00 -4.47 -10.12
CA ALA A 143 -4.06 -4.15 -11.19
C ALA A 143 -3.10 -3.03 -10.76
N SER A 144 -3.60 -1.99 -10.10
CA SER A 144 -2.76 -0.89 -9.61
C SER A 144 -1.75 -1.35 -8.55
N PHE A 145 -2.18 -2.20 -7.61
CA PHE A 145 -1.28 -2.81 -6.61
C PHE A 145 -0.21 -3.71 -7.27
N LEU A 146 -0.58 -4.49 -8.28
CA LEU A 146 0.33 -5.39 -8.99
C LEU A 146 1.34 -4.62 -9.86
N ILE A 147 0.90 -3.59 -10.58
CA ILE A 147 1.78 -2.71 -11.34
C ILE A 147 2.74 -1.98 -10.41
N PHE A 148 2.26 -1.48 -9.27
CA PHE A 148 3.12 -0.90 -8.25
C PHE A 148 4.16 -1.91 -7.74
N TYR A 149 3.74 -3.13 -7.40
CA TYR A 149 4.64 -4.17 -6.91
C TYR A 149 5.79 -4.45 -7.90
N ILE A 150 5.45 -4.67 -9.17
CA ILE A 150 6.44 -4.97 -10.22
C ILE A 150 7.35 -3.76 -10.48
N THR A 151 6.77 -2.56 -10.64
CA THR A 151 7.53 -1.32 -10.87
C THR A 151 8.48 -1.00 -9.72
N PHE A 152 8.05 -1.31 -8.51
CA PHE A 152 8.85 -1.09 -7.31
C PHE A 152 9.97 -2.13 -7.19
N GLN A 153 9.66 -3.41 -7.41
CA GLN A 153 10.69 -4.44 -7.45
C GLN A 153 11.74 -4.15 -8.52
N SER A 154 11.34 -3.77 -9.74
CA SER A 154 12.30 -3.49 -10.81
C SER A 154 13.21 -2.29 -10.51
N LYS A 155 12.68 -1.25 -9.84
CA LYS A 155 13.48 -0.13 -9.34
C LYS A 155 14.50 -0.57 -8.29
N MET A 156 14.15 -1.53 -7.42
CA MET A 156 15.03 -2.01 -6.36
C MET A 156 16.02 -3.09 -6.80
N GLU A 157 15.64 -3.95 -7.74
CA GLU A 157 16.50 -4.95 -8.36
C GLU A 157 17.62 -4.27 -9.16
N GLY A 158 17.33 -3.12 -9.79
CA GLY A 158 18.32 -2.24 -10.39
C GLY A 158 19.35 -1.64 -9.40
N LEU A 159 19.04 -1.60 -8.09
CA LEU A 159 19.99 -1.24 -7.04
C LEU A 159 20.78 -2.46 -6.50
N GLY A 160 20.32 -3.69 -6.77
CA GLY A 160 20.75 -4.93 -6.09
C GLY A 160 22.08 -5.54 -6.55
N ASN A 161 22.66 -5.11 -7.67
CA ASN A 161 24.00 -5.57 -8.08
C ASN A 161 25.14 -4.74 -7.50
N ASN A 162 24.82 -3.60 -6.87
CA ASN A 162 25.79 -2.83 -6.14
C ASN A 162 25.75 -3.31 -4.71
N LYS A 163 26.67 -4.22 -4.36
CA LYS A 163 27.13 -4.35 -2.98
C LYS A 163 27.43 -2.93 -2.51
N VAL A 164 26.57 -2.33 -1.69
CA VAL A 164 26.85 -1.06 -1.04
C VAL A 164 27.90 -1.40 0.02
N GLY A 165 29.14 -1.54 -0.45
CA GLY A 165 30.32 -1.78 0.36
C GLY A 165 30.60 -0.52 1.13
N MET A 166 29.92 -0.35 2.27
CA MET A 166 30.43 0.51 3.33
C MET A 166 31.82 -0.03 3.67
N GLY A 167 32.84 0.82 3.56
CA GLY A 167 34.25 0.51 3.83
C GLY A 167 34.57 0.17 5.29
N LEU A 168 33.67 -0.51 5.98
CA LEU A 168 33.86 -1.15 7.27
C LEU A 168 33.60 -2.64 7.03
N GLY A 169 34.67 -3.44 7.07
CA GLY A 169 34.67 -4.85 6.73
C GLY A 169 33.66 -5.68 7.53
N SER A 170 32.44 -5.77 7.02
CA SER A 170 31.45 -6.84 7.21
C SER A 170 30.18 -6.40 6.47
N GLY A 171 29.90 -7.02 5.33
CA GLY A 171 28.82 -6.62 4.42
C GLY A 171 27.45 -6.58 5.09
N VAL A 172 26.92 -5.37 5.27
CA VAL A 172 25.56 -5.16 5.75
C VAL A 172 24.62 -5.13 4.56
N THR A 173 23.75 -6.13 4.43
CA THR A 173 22.78 -6.22 3.33
C THR A 173 21.57 -5.36 3.65
N ILE A 174 21.33 -4.33 2.83
CA ILE A 174 20.08 -3.56 2.87
C ILE A 174 19.04 -4.38 2.11
N SER A 175 18.02 -4.86 2.81
CA SER A 175 16.93 -5.62 2.24
C SER A 175 15.68 -4.74 2.13
N TYR A 176 15.06 -4.75 0.95
CA TYR A 176 13.83 -4.04 0.69
C TYR A 176 12.67 -5.04 0.67
N GLY A 177 11.65 -4.79 1.47
CA GLY A 177 10.50 -5.68 1.62
C GLY A 177 9.18 -4.95 1.66
N PHE A 178 8.10 -5.65 1.32
CA PHE A 178 6.76 -5.14 1.49
C PHE A 178 6.24 -5.49 2.88
N GLY A 179 5.49 -4.57 3.47
CA GLY A 179 4.80 -4.78 4.74
C GLY A 179 3.58 -5.69 4.57
N THR A 180 3.13 -6.30 5.66
CA THR A 180 1.98 -7.22 5.65
C THR A 180 0.69 -6.56 5.16
N ALA A 181 0.49 -5.28 5.49
CA ALA A 181 -0.68 -4.51 5.06
C ALA A 181 -0.80 -4.41 3.53
N PHE A 182 0.33 -4.39 2.81
CA PHE A 182 0.35 -4.40 1.35
C PHE A 182 -0.28 -5.69 0.79
N TYR A 183 0.14 -6.84 1.32
CA TYR A 183 -0.37 -8.15 0.90
C TYR A 183 -1.84 -8.33 1.28
N VAL A 184 -2.23 -7.89 2.48
CA VAL A 184 -3.62 -7.93 2.94
C VAL A 184 -4.53 -7.14 1.99
N CYS A 185 -4.15 -5.93 1.58
CA CYS A 185 -4.88 -5.16 0.57
C CYS A 185 -5.05 -5.93 -0.75
N GLY A 186 -3.95 -6.47 -1.28
CA GLY A 186 -3.97 -7.23 -2.54
C GLY A 186 -4.90 -8.45 -2.47
N ILE A 187 -4.82 -9.21 -1.37
CA ILE A 187 -5.68 -10.39 -1.14
C ILE A 187 -7.14 -9.97 -1.04
N LEU A 188 -7.46 -8.89 -0.31
CA LEU A 188 -8.86 -8.44 -0.18
C LEU A 188 -9.45 -7.99 -1.52
N PHE A 189 -8.69 -7.27 -2.35
CA PHE A 189 -9.13 -6.93 -3.71
C PHE A 189 -9.35 -8.18 -4.56
N PHE A 190 -8.46 -9.18 -4.45
CA PHE A 190 -8.61 -10.44 -5.17
C PHE A 190 -9.83 -11.25 -4.70
N LEU A 191 -10.05 -11.38 -3.39
CA LEU A 191 -11.22 -12.07 -2.82
C LEU A 191 -12.53 -11.38 -3.22
N MET A 192 -12.56 -10.05 -3.22
CA MET A 192 -13.71 -9.28 -3.70
C MET A 192 -13.98 -9.52 -5.18
N LEU A 193 -12.94 -9.55 -6.02
CA LEU A 193 -13.06 -9.86 -7.44
C LEU A 193 -13.64 -11.26 -7.67
N LEU A 194 -13.12 -12.27 -6.95
CA LEU A 194 -13.63 -13.64 -7.04
C LEU A 194 -15.07 -13.74 -6.58
N PHE A 195 -15.39 -13.18 -5.41
CA PHE A 195 -16.74 -13.22 -4.86
C PHE A 195 -17.77 -12.61 -5.81
N TYR A 196 -17.51 -11.40 -6.32
CA TYR A 196 -18.44 -10.73 -7.23
C TYR A 196 -18.44 -11.34 -8.64
N GLY A 197 -17.32 -11.90 -9.09
CA GLY A 197 -17.25 -12.68 -10.33
C GLY A 197 -18.15 -13.92 -10.25
N THR A 198 -18.03 -14.69 -9.16
CA THR A 198 -18.88 -15.85 -8.88
C THR A 198 -20.35 -15.44 -8.71
N TYR A 199 -20.63 -14.36 -7.98
CA TYR A 199 -21.99 -13.81 -7.83
C TYR A 199 -22.60 -13.45 -9.19
N SER A 200 -21.83 -12.77 -10.06
CA SER A 200 -22.27 -12.41 -11.41
C SER A 200 -22.51 -13.64 -12.29
N TYR A 201 -21.69 -14.69 -12.14
CA TYR A 201 -21.86 -15.95 -12.87
C TYR A 201 -23.16 -16.65 -12.46
N PHE A 202 -23.43 -16.78 -11.16
CA PHE A 202 -24.69 -17.36 -10.66
C PHE A 202 -25.90 -16.52 -11.07
N LEU A 203 -25.81 -15.19 -11.02
CA LEU A 203 -26.91 -14.31 -11.45
C LEU A 203 -27.30 -14.50 -12.92
N LYS A 204 -26.33 -14.87 -13.77
CA LYS A 204 -26.55 -15.08 -15.20
C LYS A 204 -27.11 -16.47 -15.52
N ASN A 205 -26.62 -17.51 -14.83
CA ASN A 205 -26.91 -18.89 -15.18
C ASN A 205 -28.04 -19.51 -14.33
N ASP A 206 -28.22 -19.05 -13.10
CA ASP A 206 -29.25 -19.52 -12.19
C ASP A 206 -29.74 -18.35 -11.29
N PRO A 207 -30.55 -17.44 -11.85
CA PRO A 207 -31.10 -16.33 -11.07
C PRO A 207 -32.03 -16.82 -9.94
N GLU A 208 -32.58 -18.03 -10.06
CA GLU A 208 -33.41 -18.62 -9.02
C GLU A 208 -32.59 -18.90 -7.77
N ALA A 209 -31.32 -19.31 -7.88
CA ALA A 209 -30.41 -19.46 -6.74
C ALA A 209 -30.24 -18.18 -5.90
N ILE A 210 -30.45 -16.99 -6.49
CA ILE A 210 -30.24 -15.68 -5.83
C ILE A 210 -31.56 -15.00 -5.43
N TYR A 211 -32.57 -14.99 -6.31
CA TYR A 211 -33.86 -14.32 -6.06
C TYR A 211 -34.98 -15.26 -5.60
N GLY A 212 -34.80 -16.58 -5.70
CA GLY A 212 -35.88 -17.56 -5.57
C GLY A 212 -36.59 -17.79 -6.89
N SER A 213 -37.29 -18.92 -7.02
CA SER A 213 -38.16 -19.12 -8.18
C SER A 213 -39.19 -18.01 -8.20
N SER A 214 -39.24 -17.27 -9.32
CA SER A 214 -40.33 -16.34 -9.57
C SER A 214 -41.56 -17.21 -9.80
N LYS A 215 -42.32 -17.52 -8.74
CA LYS A 215 -43.71 -17.96 -8.92
C LYS A 215 -44.37 -16.86 -9.74
N GLN A 216 -44.52 -17.11 -11.04
CA GLN A 216 -45.49 -16.42 -11.86
C GLN A 216 -46.81 -16.53 -11.09
N ASN A 217 -47.30 -15.40 -10.59
CA ASN A 217 -48.72 -15.25 -10.35
C ASN A 217 -49.38 -15.28 -11.74
N THR A 218 -49.54 -16.48 -12.27
CA THR A 218 -50.63 -16.80 -13.19
C THR A 218 -51.82 -17.11 -12.29
N GLU A 219 -52.40 -16.07 -11.69
CA GLU A 219 -53.77 -16.16 -11.19
C GLU A 219 -54.65 -15.45 -12.22
N SER A 220 -55.39 -16.31 -12.94
CA SER A 220 -56.64 -16.18 -13.69
C SER A 220 -57.05 -14.83 -14.28
#